data_AF-A0A7K1A0W4-F1
#
_entry.id   AF-A0A7K1A0W4-F1
#
_cell.length_a   1.000
_cell.length_b   1.000
_cell.length_c   1.000
_cell.angle_alpha   90.00
_cell.angle_beta   90.00
_cell.angle_gamma   90.00
#
_symmetry.space_group_name_H-M   'P 1'
#
loop_
_entity.id
_entity.type
_entity.pdbx_description
1 polymer ?
#
loop_
_entity_poly.entity_id
_entity_poly.type
_entity_poly.pdbx_seq_one_letter_code
_entity_poly.pdbx_strand_id
1 'polypeptide(L)' 'MENSQVSAGLVQTWVSVVDSVGRTHLEARWTTPEMAAALHSTHAA' A
#
# COMPACT_ATOMS: atom_id res chain seq x y z
N MET A 1 -24.67 -10.15 -10.77
CA MET A 1 -23.63 -9.21 -11.23
C MET A 1 -22.50 -9.29 -10.21
N GLU A 2 -21.64 -10.29 -10.35
CA GLU A 2 -20.45 -10.43 -9.50
C GLU A 2 -19.41 -9.43 -9.98
N ASN A 3 -19.11 -8.43 -9.16
CA ASN A 3 -17.93 -7.59 -9.34
C ASN A 3 -16.71 -8.38 -8.83
N SER A 4 -16.38 -9.47 -9.51
CA SER A 4 -15.16 -10.23 -9.26
C SER A 4 -14.01 -9.53 -9.98
N GLN A 5 -13.58 -8.40 -9.41
CA GLN A 5 -12.37 -7.74 -9.88
C GLN A 5 -11.19 -8.63 -9.48
N VAL A 6 -10.74 -9.46 -10.44
CA VAL A 6 -9.47 -10.18 -10.35
C VAL A 6 -8.36 -9.13 -10.26
N SER A 7 -7.99 -8.75 -9.04
CA SER A 7 -6.77 -7.98 -8.78
C SER A 7 -5.60 -8.94 -8.96
N ALA A 8 -5.19 -9.14 -10.21
CA ALA A 8 -4.12 -10.03 -10.63
C ALA A 8 -2.81 -9.75 -9.87
N GLY A 9 -2.61 -10.43 -8.74
CA GLY A 9 -1.37 -10.36 -7.98
C GLY A 9 -1.04 -8.99 -7.39
N LEU A 10 -2.04 -8.15 -7.07
CA LEU A 10 -1.81 -6.91 -6.34
C LEU A 10 -2.16 -7.08 -4.86
N VAL A 11 -1.32 -6.53 -3.99
CA VAL A 11 -1.54 -6.45 -2.55
C VAL A 11 -1.77 -5.00 -2.14
N GLN A 12 -2.60 -4.79 -1.12
CA GLN A 12 -2.83 -3.48 -0.55
C GLN A 12 -1.75 -3.18 0.51
N THR A 13 -1.19 -1.99 0.46
CA THR A 13 -0.22 -1.46 1.43
C THR A 13 -0.70 -0.10 1.95
N TRP A 14 -0.23 0.28 3.13
CA TRP A 14 -0.51 1.58 3.74
C TRP A 14 0.74 2.43 3.70
N VAL A 15 0.62 3.65 3.15
CA VAL A 15 1.74 4.61 3.09
C VAL A 15 1.37 5.87 3.86
N SER A 16 2.32 6.40 4.63
CA SER A 16 2.17 7.72 5.26
C SER A 16 2.40 8.81 4.22
N VAL A 17 1.44 9.72 4.12
CA VAL A 17 1.47 10.88 3.21
C VAL A 17 1.31 12.14 4.04
N VAL A 18 2.03 13.20 3.64
CA VAL A 18 1.86 14.54 4.20
C VAL A 18 1.10 15.38 3.19
N ASP A 19 -0.06 15.91 3.57
CA ASP A 19 -0.85 16.77 2.70
C ASP A 19 -0.23 18.18 2.56
N SER A 20 -0.83 19.01 1.70
CA SER A 20 -0.34 20.38 1.45
C SER A 20 -0.45 21.31 2.67
N VAL A 21 -1.19 20.93 3.70
CA VAL A 21 -1.32 21.66 4.97
C VAL A 21 -0.49 21.04 6.10
N GLY A 22 0.36 20.04 5.79
CA GLY A 22 1.33 19.46 6.73
C GLY A 22 0.75 18.37 7.64
N ARG A 23 -0.47 17.87 7.38
CA ARG A 23 -1.05 16.77 8.17
C ARG A 23 -0.56 15.43 7.64
N THR A 24 -0.21 14.53 8.55
CA THR A 24 0.16 13.15 8.22
C THR A 24 -1.07 12.26 8.28
N HIS A 25 -1.34 11.50 7.22
CA HIS A 25 -2.38 10.48 7.17
C HIS A 25 -1.89 9.23 6.44
N LEU A 26 -2.67 8.15 6.50
CA LEU A 26 -2.40 6.91 5.78
C LEU A 26 -3.25 6.85 4.50
N GLU A 27 -2.62 6.50 3.40
CA GLU A 27 -3.29 6.20 2.14
C GLU A 27 -3.13 4.73 1.77
N ALA A 28 -4.22 4.12 1.31
CA ALA A 28 -4.21 2.76 0.80
C ALA A 28 -3.69 2.75 -0.65
N ARG A 29 -2.67 1.93 -0.93
CA ARG A 29 -2.10 1.79 -2.28
C ARG A 29 -2.00 0.33 -2.67
N TRP A 30 -2.49 0.01 -3.86
CA TRP A 30 -2.29 -1.30 -4.48
C TRP A 30 -0.90 -1.36 -5.12
N THR A 31 -0.15 -2.41 -4.83
CA THR A 31 1.21 -2.63 -5.35
C THR A 31 1.46 -4.12 -5.58
N THR A 32 2.60 -4.48 -6.18
CA THR A 32 2.95 -5.90 -6.35
C THR A 32 3.55 -6.47 -5.04
N PRO A 33 3.39 -7.77 -4.77
CA PRO A 33 3.95 -8.44 -3.59
C PRO A 33 5.45 -8.20 -3.39
N GLU A 34 6.24 -8.16 -4.48
CA GLU A 34 7.68 -7.94 -4.43
C GLU A 34 8.01 -6.54 -3.93
N MET A 35 7.27 -5.53 -4.39
CA MET A 35 7.39 -4.16 -3.90
C MET A 35 6.93 -4.02 -2.44
N ALA A 36 5.86 -4.72 -2.06
CA ALA A 36 5.40 -4.73 -0.66
C ALA A 36 6.43 -5.38 0.28
N ALA A 37 7.08 -6.47 -0.14
CA ALA A 37 8.13 -7.12 0.64
C ALA A 37 9.36 -6.21 0.85
N ALA A 38 9.72 -5.41 -0.15
CA ALA A 38 10.78 -4.41 -0.03
C ALA A 38 10.43 -3.30 0.99
N LEU A 39 9.16 -2.86 1.05
CA LEU A 39 8.69 -1.86 2.02
C LEU A 39 8.69 -2.38 3.47
N HIS A 40 8.41 -3.68 3.67
CA HIS A 40 8.32 -4.28 5.01
C HIS A 40 9.69 -4.71 5.58
N SER A 41 10.73 -4.78 4.75
CA SER A 41 12.07 -5.24 5.17
C SER A 41 12.81 -4.28 6.13
N THR A 42 12.23 -3.13 6.46
CA THR A 42 12.83 -2.12 7.36
C THR A 42 12.41 -2.29 8.84
N HIS A 43 11.71 -3.37 9.22
CA HIS A 43 11.35 -3.64 10.62
C HIS A 43 12.09 -4.87 11.20
N ALA A 44 13.42 -4.82 11.17
CA ALA A 44 14.25 -5.67 12.03
C ALA A 44 14.84 -4.76 13.12
N ALA A 45 14.18 -4.74 14.28
CA ALA A 45 14.68 -4.16 15.53
C ALA A 45 15.24 -5.26 16.43
#